data_AF-A0AAW0BDJ9-F1
#
_entry.id   AF-A0AAW0BDJ9-F1
#
_cell.length_a   1.000
_cell.length_b   1.000
_cell.length_c   1.000
_cell.angle_alpha   90.00
_cell.angle_beta   90.00
_cell.angle_gamma   90.00
#
_symmetry.space_group_name_H-M   'P 1'
#
loop_
_entity.id
_entity.type
_entity.pdbx_description
1 polymer ?
#
loop_
_entity_poly.entity_id
_entity_poly.type
_entity_poly.pdbx_seq_one_letter_code
_entity_poly.pdbx_strand_id
1 'polypeptide(L)'
;MHRLSRSAVSRGIARNSRISTPHPRRSIYRLTAARISTCSERRSGRQAFAVTVKRPNSLLQAWQRGANIRQYSDEAQTRIEEEGIPLVNSGPTTASLLAYAEANWPSPSVIPPGWSSNWQNWDYLLTLFAFSPYFLRLPQIEMLVNVKFGIPGEVKPIMYSDARQSVLFSTEVPTDPEMPGSDSRADGAGYVFLLNCKTFEIWTYDPERGENAPDTIEELVLLVGAAPTPEGVPMKKLEPEPEGEAALKRILDRDPTVISLLEDEFLGYAPRATERDEELVDANKAAAKHKEKFAEAIRDLREYVRETEVELAKDEMELRELRETGSTEWEDEEKGFRLDEEAHMQMRAALEDTKEKLEDWERLWTESYGPWVDVDSK
;
A
#
# COMPACT_ATOMS: atom_id res chain seq x y z
N MET A 1 59.17 11.86 -28.33
CA MET A 1 58.96 11.68 -29.78
C MET A 1 59.22 10.22 -30.14
N HIS A 2 58.26 9.49 -30.72
CA HIS A 2 58.46 8.55 -31.83
C HIS A 2 57.08 8.01 -32.28
N ARG A 3 56.93 7.70 -33.57
CA ARG A 3 55.74 7.02 -34.14
C ARG A 3 56.08 5.55 -34.42
N LEU A 4 55.04 4.71 -34.54
CA LEU A 4 54.78 3.63 -35.54
C LEU A 4 53.89 2.53 -34.90
N SER A 5 53.10 1.69 -35.59
CA SER A 5 52.31 1.82 -36.84
C SER A 5 51.56 0.50 -37.17
N ARG A 6 50.22 0.54 -37.43
CA ARG A 6 49.42 -0.53 -38.12
C ARG A 6 49.36 -1.89 -37.35
N SER A 7 48.60 -2.95 -37.66
CA SER A 7 47.27 -3.21 -38.31
C SER A 7 46.93 -4.73 -38.09
N ALA A 8 45.85 -5.40 -38.54
CA ALA A 8 44.76 -5.10 -39.49
C ALA A 8 43.50 -6.01 -39.31
N VAL A 9 42.30 -5.42 -39.43
CA VAL A 9 41.16 -5.85 -40.30
C VAL A 9 40.86 -7.35 -40.54
N SER A 10 39.72 -7.81 -40.01
CA SER A 10 38.80 -8.82 -40.60
C SER A 10 37.45 -8.77 -39.84
N ARG A 11 36.26 -8.45 -40.39
CA ARG A 11 35.47 -8.91 -41.56
C ARG A 11 34.99 -10.38 -41.50
N GLY A 12 33.67 -10.54 -41.39
CA GLY A 12 32.91 -11.81 -41.34
C GLY A 12 31.43 -11.52 -41.02
N ILE A 13 30.68 -10.89 -41.93
CA ILE A 13 29.75 -11.53 -42.89
C ILE A 13 28.38 -11.87 -42.28
N ALA A 14 27.31 -11.32 -42.88
CA ALA A 14 25.93 -11.47 -42.42
C ALA A 14 25.24 -12.72 -43.00
N ARG A 15 24.09 -13.11 -42.40
CA ARG A 15 23.05 -13.88 -43.08
C ARG A 15 21.68 -13.24 -42.89
N ASN A 16 21.03 -12.91 -44.01
CA ASN A 16 19.60 -12.66 -44.07
C ASN A 16 18.84 -13.99 -44.00
N SER A 17 17.71 -14.01 -43.30
CA SER A 17 16.66 -15.01 -43.48
C SER A 17 15.28 -14.37 -43.24
N ARG A 18 14.69 -13.80 -44.29
CA ARG A 18 13.26 -13.47 -44.30
C ARG A 18 12.47 -14.79 -44.41
N ILE A 19 11.50 -15.01 -43.52
CA ILE A 19 10.41 -15.98 -43.72
C ILE A 19 9.10 -15.24 -43.44
N SER A 20 8.05 -15.61 -44.17
CA SER A 20 6.76 -14.90 -44.19
C SER A 20 5.95 -15.11 -42.90
N THR A 21 5.10 -14.13 -42.59
CA THR A 21 3.91 -14.32 -41.75
C THR A 21 2.93 -15.28 -42.42
N PRO A 22 2.04 -15.89 -41.62
CA PRO A 22 0.61 -15.63 -41.82
C PRO A 22 -0.09 -15.15 -40.54
N HIS A 23 -1.17 -14.36 -40.70
CA HIS A 23 -2.13 -14.09 -39.62
C HIS A 23 -3.06 -15.29 -39.40
N PRO A 24 -3.53 -15.47 -38.16
CA PRO A 24 -4.96 -15.65 -37.91
C PRO A 24 -5.59 -14.43 -37.21
N ARG A 25 -6.92 -14.28 -37.33
CA ARG A 25 -7.77 -13.33 -36.59
C ARG A 25 -8.56 -14.08 -35.49
N ARG A 26 -9.02 -13.35 -34.47
CA ARG A 26 -10.01 -13.76 -33.42
C ARG A 26 -9.53 -14.97 -32.57
N SER A 27 -9.58 -14.95 -31.25
CA SER A 27 -10.75 -14.68 -30.40
C SER A 27 -10.36 -14.11 -29.02
N ILE A 28 -11.36 -13.70 -28.24
CA ILE A 28 -11.24 -13.09 -26.91
C ILE A 28 -11.80 -14.08 -25.85
N TYR A 29 -11.64 -13.77 -24.56
CA TYR A 29 -12.18 -14.45 -23.38
C TYR A 29 -11.55 -15.78 -22.97
N ARG A 30 -10.79 -15.73 -21.86
CA ARG A 30 -10.78 -16.79 -20.84
C ARG A 30 -10.82 -16.15 -19.46
N LEU A 31 -12.04 -16.04 -18.91
CA LEU A 31 -12.26 -15.86 -17.48
C LEU A 31 -12.15 -17.22 -16.78
N THR A 32 -11.58 -17.25 -15.58
CA THR A 32 -11.75 -18.37 -14.63
C THR A 32 -12.08 -17.78 -13.27
N ALA A 33 -13.35 -17.89 -12.88
CA ALA A 33 -13.86 -17.34 -11.63
C ALA A 33 -13.40 -18.11 -10.39
N ALA A 34 -13.54 -17.47 -9.22
CA ALA A 34 -13.14 -18.01 -7.93
C ALA A 34 -14.02 -19.17 -7.45
N ARG A 35 -13.56 -19.88 -6.41
CA ARG A 35 -14.31 -20.94 -5.73
C ARG A 35 -14.37 -20.70 -4.23
N ILE A 36 -15.18 -19.73 -3.81
CA ILE A 36 -15.50 -19.49 -2.40
C ILE A 36 -16.66 -20.41 -2.01
N SER A 37 -16.52 -21.15 -0.90
CA SER A 37 -17.57 -22.00 -0.34
C SER A 37 -18.06 -21.40 0.98
N THR A 38 -19.33 -21.05 1.05
CA THR A 38 -19.98 -20.55 2.26
C THR A 38 -20.17 -21.66 3.30
N CYS A 39 -19.92 -21.36 4.57
CA CYS A 39 -20.53 -22.09 5.68
C CYS A 39 -20.79 -21.12 6.85
N SER A 40 -22.02 -21.14 7.36
CA SER A 40 -22.45 -20.29 8.48
C SER A 40 -22.45 -21.07 9.79
N GLU A 41 -22.26 -20.40 10.93
CA GLU A 41 -23.38 -20.29 11.88
C GLU A 41 -23.25 -19.21 12.97
N ARG A 42 -24.42 -18.92 13.56
CA ARG A 42 -24.73 -17.86 14.52
C ARG A 42 -23.93 -17.92 15.82
N ARG A 43 -23.73 -16.74 16.44
CA ARG A 43 -24.10 -16.54 17.85
C ARG A 43 -24.50 -15.08 18.14
N SER A 44 -25.40 -14.91 19.11
CA SER A 44 -26.02 -13.63 19.47
C SER A 44 -25.47 -13.09 20.79
N GLY A 45 -25.31 -11.78 20.89
CA GLY A 45 -24.86 -11.13 22.12
C GLY A 45 -24.94 -9.60 22.06
N ARG A 46 -26.13 -9.03 22.33
CA ARG A 46 -26.26 -7.57 22.54
C ARG A 46 -25.89 -7.23 23.98
N GLN A 47 -24.85 -6.43 24.18
CA GLN A 47 -24.76 -5.48 25.29
C GLN A 47 -24.32 -4.13 24.74
N ALA A 48 -24.92 -3.06 25.25
CA ALA A 48 -24.59 -1.68 24.87
C ALA A 48 -23.97 -0.97 26.07
N PHE A 49 -22.74 -0.48 25.91
CA PHE A 49 -22.09 0.42 26.86
C PHE A 49 -21.68 1.70 26.14
N ALA A 50 -22.42 2.78 26.38
CA ALA A 50 -22.01 4.11 25.97
C ALA A 50 -20.99 4.64 26.99
N VAL A 51 -19.71 4.66 26.63
CA VAL A 51 -18.64 5.25 27.44
C VAL A 51 -18.15 6.53 26.75
N THR A 52 -18.52 7.68 27.30
CA THR A 52 -18.14 8.99 26.76
C THR A 52 -16.68 9.31 27.10
N VAL A 53 -15.74 8.83 26.27
CA VAL A 53 -14.30 9.09 26.44
C VAL A 53 -14.00 10.57 26.23
N LYS A 54 -13.57 11.26 27.30
CA LYS A 54 -12.99 12.61 27.20
C LYS A 54 -11.55 12.50 26.70
N ARG A 55 -11.25 13.12 25.56
CA ARG A 55 -9.87 13.22 25.00
C ARG A 55 -8.95 14.01 25.95
N PRO A 56 -7.73 13.54 26.24
CA PRO A 56 -6.71 14.31 26.95
C PRO A 56 -5.80 15.10 25.97
N ASN A 57 -5.66 16.42 26.16
CA ASN A 57 -4.85 17.31 25.33
C ASN A 57 -3.32 17.20 25.58
N SER A 58 -2.77 16.00 25.73
CA SER A 58 -1.41 15.76 26.28
C SER A 58 -0.38 15.20 25.28
N LEU A 59 -0.62 15.32 23.96
CA LEU A 59 0.34 14.96 22.92
C LEU A 59 1.05 16.17 22.29
N LEU A 60 0.34 17.22 21.85
CA LEU A 60 0.98 18.43 21.30
C LEU A 60 2.03 19.06 22.24
N GLN A 61 1.81 19.01 23.56
CA GLN A 61 2.70 19.61 24.56
C GLN A 61 4.04 18.87 24.76
N ALA A 62 4.23 17.68 24.17
CA ALA A 62 5.53 17.00 24.18
C ALA A 62 6.51 17.62 23.16
N TRP A 63 6.02 17.94 21.96
CA TRP A 63 6.79 18.49 20.84
C TRP A 63 7.31 19.91 21.11
N GLN A 64 6.61 20.69 21.94
CA GLN A 64 6.84 22.13 22.17
C GLN A 64 8.16 22.51 22.89
N ARG A 65 9.03 21.56 23.25
CA ARG A 65 10.24 21.83 24.07
C ARG A 65 11.53 22.03 23.26
N GLY A 66 11.53 21.78 21.94
CA GLY A 66 12.67 22.02 21.03
C GLY A 66 12.86 23.50 20.67
N ALA A 67 13.39 24.31 21.59
CA ALA A 67 13.40 25.77 21.48
C ALA A 67 14.42 26.36 20.48
N ASN A 68 14.19 26.18 19.17
CA ASN A 68 14.68 27.09 18.12
C ASN A 68 13.83 27.12 16.83
N ILE A 69 12.95 26.13 16.59
CA ILE A 69 12.05 26.10 15.42
C ILE A 69 10.80 26.97 15.67
N ARG A 70 10.99 28.26 16.03
CA ARG A 70 9.91 29.11 16.53
C ARG A 70 9.21 30.03 15.53
N GLN A 71 9.77 30.27 14.34
CA GLN A 71 9.15 31.18 13.36
C GLN A 71 8.35 30.47 12.25
N TYR A 72 8.55 29.16 12.06
CA TYR A 72 7.79 28.36 11.08
C TYR A 72 6.66 27.53 11.73
N SER A 73 6.63 27.42 13.06
CA SER A 73 5.62 26.62 13.77
C SER A 73 4.26 27.31 13.89
N ASP A 74 4.24 28.64 14.08
CA ASP A 74 3.01 29.35 14.40
C ASP A 74 2.04 29.35 13.21
N GLU A 75 2.49 29.70 11.99
CA GLU A 75 1.65 29.63 10.79
C GLU A 75 1.14 28.21 10.48
N ALA A 76 1.96 27.18 10.74
CA ALA A 76 1.57 25.79 10.54
C ALA A 76 0.53 25.34 11.57
N GLN A 77 0.69 25.72 12.85
CA GLN A 77 -0.26 25.37 13.90
C GLN A 77 -1.57 26.15 13.78
N THR A 78 -1.55 27.42 13.36
CA THR A 78 -2.78 28.17 13.06
C THR A 78 -3.56 27.50 11.92
N ARG A 79 -2.92 27.02 10.85
CA ARG A 79 -3.61 26.24 9.81
C ARG A 79 -4.18 24.91 10.34
N ILE A 80 -3.44 24.19 11.19
CA ILE A 80 -3.95 22.95 11.81
C ILE A 80 -5.22 23.21 12.65
N GLU A 81 -5.26 24.31 13.40
CA GLU A 81 -6.37 24.64 14.32
C GLU A 81 -7.54 25.38 13.63
N GLU A 82 -7.31 26.17 12.58
CA GLU A 82 -8.34 26.91 11.84
C GLU A 82 -8.87 26.17 10.59
N GLU A 83 -8.00 25.51 9.82
CA GLU A 83 -8.38 24.80 8.58
C GLU A 83 -8.76 23.33 8.84
N GLY A 84 -8.45 22.80 10.03
CA GLY A 84 -8.94 21.50 10.50
C GLY A 84 -8.48 20.32 9.64
N ILE A 85 -7.17 20.26 9.33
CA ILE A 85 -6.57 19.35 8.35
C ILE A 85 -7.13 17.92 8.48
N PRO A 86 -7.87 17.41 7.48
CA PRO A 86 -8.33 16.03 7.50
C PRO A 86 -7.16 15.05 7.36
N LEU A 87 -7.22 13.90 8.04
CA LEU A 87 -6.26 12.81 7.83
C LEU A 87 -6.52 12.16 6.47
N VAL A 88 -6.00 12.75 5.40
CA VAL A 88 -6.25 12.29 4.03
C VAL A 88 -5.34 11.11 3.67
N ASN A 89 -5.70 9.96 4.23
CA ASN A 89 -5.23 8.65 3.82
C ASN A 89 -5.64 8.37 2.36
N SER A 90 -4.88 8.97 1.44
CA SER A 90 -4.78 8.62 0.02
C SER A 90 -3.69 7.56 -0.22
N GLY A 91 -3.10 7.02 0.85
CA GLY A 91 -2.37 5.76 0.85
C GLY A 91 -3.31 4.56 1.05
N PRO A 92 -2.81 3.41 1.57
CA PRO A 92 -3.68 2.30 1.95
C PRO A 92 -4.78 2.80 2.92
N THR A 93 -6.02 2.38 2.67
CA THR A 93 -7.12 2.58 3.63
C THR A 93 -6.78 1.89 4.94
N THR A 94 -7.34 2.36 6.07
CA THR A 94 -7.11 1.77 7.39
C THR A 94 -7.33 0.25 7.39
N ALA A 95 -8.33 -0.24 6.68
CA ALA A 95 -8.59 -1.67 6.53
C ALA A 95 -7.46 -2.41 5.77
N SER A 96 -6.92 -1.83 4.70
CA SER A 96 -5.79 -2.45 3.97
C SER A 96 -4.46 -2.37 4.70
N LEU A 97 -4.20 -1.33 5.50
CA LEU A 97 -3.04 -1.30 6.39
C LEU A 97 -3.15 -2.34 7.51
N LEU A 98 -4.35 -2.48 8.10
CA LEU A 98 -4.62 -3.54 9.09
C LEU A 98 -4.45 -4.93 8.49
N ALA A 99 -4.97 -5.17 7.27
CA ALA A 99 -4.78 -6.43 6.57
C ALA A 99 -3.31 -6.72 6.23
N TYR A 100 -2.51 -5.69 5.91
CA TYR A 100 -1.05 -5.85 5.75
C TYR A 100 -0.38 -6.23 7.07
N ALA A 101 -0.69 -5.51 8.15
CA ALA A 101 -0.15 -5.75 9.49
C ALA A 101 -0.51 -7.15 10.03
N GLU A 102 -1.77 -7.57 9.90
CA GLU A 102 -2.25 -8.89 10.31
C GLU A 102 -1.66 -10.05 9.49
N ALA A 103 -1.17 -9.78 8.26
CA ALA A 103 -0.58 -10.79 7.38
C ALA A 103 0.96 -10.83 7.38
N ASN A 104 1.64 -9.73 7.67
CA ASN A 104 3.10 -9.59 7.47
C ASN A 104 3.91 -9.21 8.73
N TRP A 105 3.27 -8.73 9.80
CA TRP A 105 4.00 -8.33 11.01
C TRP A 105 4.06 -9.46 12.05
N PRO A 106 5.23 -9.71 12.67
CA PRO A 106 5.39 -10.79 13.64
C PRO A 106 4.50 -10.55 14.87
N SER A 107 3.77 -11.58 15.28
CA SER A 107 3.02 -11.59 16.55
C SER A 107 3.61 -12.64 17.50
N PRO A 108 4.14 -12.25 18.67
CA PRO A 108 4.75 -13.19 19.60
C PRO A 108 3.68 -14.09 20.23
N SER A 109 4.01 -15.37 20.43
CA SER A 109 3.10 -16.38 20.99
C SER A 109 2.72 -16.13 22.46
N VAL A 110 3.50 -15.32 23.17
CA VAL A 110 3.25 -14.87 24.55
C VAL A 110 3.40 -13.35 24.59
N ILE A 111 2.31 -12.65 24.91
CA ILE A 111 2.28 -11.18 25.02
C ILE A 111 2.36 -10.78 26.51
N PRO A 112 3.37 -9.97 26.92
CA PRO A 112 3.49 -9.51 28.31
C PRO A 112 2.31 -8.63 28.79
N PRO A 113 1.98 -8.62 30.10
CA PRO A 113 0.90 -7.80 30.62
C PRO A 113 1.05 -6.31 30.31
N GLY A 114 0.00 -5.70 29.75
CA GLY A 114 0.00 -4.30 29.33
C GLY A 114 0.53 -4.04 27.92
N TRP A 115 0.82 -5.09 27.15
CA TRP A 115 1.15 -5.04 25.72
C TRP A 115 0.06 -5.71 24.86
N SER A 116 0.12 -5.48 23.55
CA SER A 116 -0.84 -5.96 22.56
C SER A 116 -0.17 -6.11 21.19
N SER A 117 -0.64 -7.04 20.36
CA SER A 117 -0.39 -7.07 18.91
C SER A 117 -1.69 -6.91 18.10
N ASN A 118 -2.81 -6.56 18.74
CA ASN A 118 -4.06 -6.25 18.04
C ASN A 118 -4.01 -4.82 17.49
N TRP A 119 -3.44 -4.67 16.30
CA TRP A 119 -3.19 -3.40 15.61
C TRP A 119 -4.44 -2.52 15.44
N GLN A 120 -5.65 -3.13 15.43
CA GLN A 120 -6.93 -2.40 15.33
C GLN A 120 -7.17 -1.45 16.50
N ASN A 121 -6.52 -1.69 17.65
CA ASN A 121 -6.63 -0.87 18.87
C ASN A 121 -5.43 0.07 19.09
N TRP A 122 -4.49 0.19 18.13
CA TRP A 122 -3.28 1.00 18.33
C TRP A 122 -3.43 2.42 17.78
N ASP A 123 -3.58 3.41 18.67
CA ASP A 123 -3.76 4.83 18.34
C ASP A 123 -2.70 5.40 17.36
N TYR A 124 -1.47 4.88 17.41
CA TYR A 124 -0.36 5.39 16.59
C TYR A 124 -0.21 4.70 15.23
N LEU A 125 -0.95 3.62 14.95
CA LEU A 125 -0.80 2.84 13.69
C LEU A 125 -0.87 3.74 12.45
N LEU A 126 -1.98 4.50 12.33
CA LEU A 126 -2.18 5.43 11.22
C LEU A 126 -1.25 6.64 11.26
N THR A 127 -0.75 7.03 12.43
CA THR A 127 0.17 8.16 12.54
C THR A 127 1.55 7.79 12.00
N LEU A 128 2.04 6.60 12.35
CA LEU A 128 3.39 6.15 12.00
C LEU A 128 3.47 5.53 10.60
N PHE A 129 2.47 4.73 10.20
CA PHE A 129 2.52 3.94 8.95
C PHE A 129 1.73 4.53 7.79
N ALA A 130 1.00 5.63 7.98
CA ALA A 130 0.50 6.41 6.84
C ALA A 130 1.63 7.24 6.21
N PHE A 131 1.54 7.40 4.89
CA PHE A 131 2.35 8.34 4.12
C PHE A 131 2.25 9.76 4.68
N SER A 132 3.39 10.41 4.89
CA SER A 132 3.47 11.79 5.38
C SER A 132 2.88 12.78 4.38
N PRO A 133 2.43 13.98 4.83
CA PRO A 133 1.92 15.05 3.97
C PRO A 133 3.05 15.89 3.34
N TYR A 134 4.30 15.41 3.37
CA TYR A 134 5.48 16.13 2.91
C TYR A 134 5.99 15.58 1.57
N PHE A 135 6.96 16.28 1.00
CA PHE A 135 7.70 15.81 -0.17
C PHE A 135 8.18 14.37 0.00
N LEU A 136 8.14 13.60 -1.08
CA LEU A 136 8.38 12.15 -1.13
C LEU A 136 7.28 11.27 -0.50
N ARG A 137 6.40 11.86 0.35
CA ARG A 137 5.29 11.18 1.03
C ARG A 137 5.68 9.89 1.76
N LEU A 138 6.92 9.76 2.22
CA LEU A 138 7.40 8.61 2.98
C LEU A 138 6.54 8.34 4.23
N PRO A 139 6.34 7.09 4.66
CA PRO A 139 5.74 6.79 5.96
C PRO A 139 6.50 7.48 7.09
N GLN A 140 5.79 8.00 8.10
CA GLN A 140 6.43 8.73 9.21
C GLN A 140 7.41 7.85 10.00
N ILE A 141 7.15 6.55 10.06
CA ILE A 141 8.04 5.56 10.67
C ILE A 141 9.37 5.42 9.89
N GLU A 142 9.37 5.50 8.56
CA GLU A 142 10.60 5.42 7.76
C GLU A 142 11.42 6.70 7.88
N MET A 143 10.74 7.86 7.85
CA MET A 143 11.37 9.16 8.13
C MET A 143 12.01 9.19 9.52
N LEU A 144 11.44 8.50 10.50
CA LEU A 144 11.98 8.44 11.86
C LEU A 144 13.08 7.37 11.99
N VAL A 145 12.79 6.11 11.73
CA VAL A 145 13.67 4.97 12.01
C VAL A 145 14.81 4.90 11.00
N ASN A 146 14.48 4.85 9.72
CA ASN A 146 15.47 4.69 8.66
C ASN A 146 16.25 5.98 8.44
N VAL A 147 15.57 7.10 8.18
CA VAL A 147 16.24 8.35 7.84
C VAL A 147 16.84 9.04 9.07
N LYS A 148 16.09 9.27 10.15
CA LYS A 148 16.61 10.06 11.30
C LYS A 148 17.69 9.34 12.12
N PHE A 149 17.57 8.02 12.27
CA PHE A 149 18.44 7.22 13.15
C PHE A 149 19.40 6.28 12.40
N GLY A 150 19.43 6.31 11.06
CA GLY A 150 20.36 5.52 10.25
C GLY A 150 20.14 4.00 10.35
N ILE A 151 18.91 3.54 10.64
CA ILE A 151 18.60 2.12 10.87
C ILE A 151 18.04 1.51 9.57
N PRO A 152 18.79 0.72 8.79
CA PRO A 152 18.31 0.18 7.51
C PRO A 152 17.27 -0.94 7.67
N GLY A 153 16.44 -1.13 6.64
CA GLY A 153 15.51 -2.26 6.50
C GLY A 153 14.03 -1.95 6.79
N GLU A 154 13.12 -2.87 6.43
CA GLU A 154 11.68 -2.72 6.65
C GLU A 154 11.38 -2.73 8.16
N VAL A 155 10.67 -1.71 8.64
CA VAL A 155 10.26 -1.60 10.05
C VAL A 155 9.03 -2.45 10.32
N LYS A 156 9.19 -3.51 11.12
CA LYS A 156 8.12 -4.46 11.46
C LYS A 156 7.78 -4.42 12.95
N PRO A 157 6.66 -3.79 13.34
CA PRO A 157 6.12 -3.87 14.69
C PRO A 157 5.92 -5.32 15.17
N ILE A 158 6.31 -5.59 16.41
CA ILE A 158 6.15 -6.89 17.09
C ILE A 158 4.99 -6.82 18.10
N MET A 159 4.99 -5.76 18.91
CA MET A 159 3.92 -5.45 19.87
C MET A 159 3.98 -3.99 20.31
N TYR A 160 2.87 -3.46 20.82
CA TYR A 160 2.76 -2.09 21.32
C TYR A 160 2.14 -2.05 22.73
N SER A 161 2.29 -0.92 23.42
CA SER A 161 1.69 -0.67 24.74
C SER A 161 1.17 0.77 24.82
N ASP A 162 -0.15 0.94 24.86
CA ASP A 162 -0.79 2.26 24.97
C ASP A 162 -0.47 2.94 26.30
N ALA A 163 -0.40 2.16 27.39
CA ALA A 163 -0.04 2.64 28.72
C ALA A 163 1.38 3.24 28.77
N ARG A 164 2.29 2.75 27.92
CA ARG A 164 3.67 3.26 27.77
C ARG A 164 3.83 4.21 26.57
N GLN A 165 2.77 4.39 25.76
CA GLN A 165 2.80 5.04 24.45
C GLN A 165 4.01 4.60 23.60
N SER A 166 4.29 3.30 23.55
CA SER A 166 5.52 2.74 22.94
C SER A 166 5.24 1.52 22.06
N VAL A 167 6.13 1.25 21.10
CA VAL A 167 6.12 0.08 20.22
C VAL A 167 7.48 -0.61 20.22
N LEU A 168 7.47 -1.94 20.27
CA LEU A 168 8.63 -2.78 20.02
C LEU A 168 8.58 -3.25 18.57
N PHE A 169 9.69 -3.12 17.85
CA PHE A 169 9.78 -3.48 16.43
C PHE A 169 11.11 -4.16 16.12
N SER A 170 11.16 -4.92 15.03
CA SER A 170 12.39 -5.36 14.37
C SER A 170 12.60 -4.61 13.06
N THR A 171 13.83 -4.63 12.55
CA THR A 171 14.14 -4.21 11.17
C THR A 171 14.68 -5.38 10.35
N GLU A 172 14.07 -5.65 9.21
CA GLU A 172 14.58 -6.63 8.23
C GLU A 172 15.28 -5.91 7.09
N VAL A 173 16.61 -5.98 7.06
CA VAL A 173 17.41 -5.55 5.90
C VAL A 173 17.26 -6.61 4.82
N PRO A 174 16.88 -6.27 3.57
CA PRO A 174 16.84 -7.23 2.47
C PRO A 174 18.26 -7.79 2.21
N THR A 175 18.47 -9.06 2.58
CA THR A 175 19.73 -9.76 2.28
C THR A 175 19.84 -10.00 0.78
N ASP A 176 20.72 -9.25 0.11
CA ASP A 176 21.05 -9.49 -1.29
C ASP A 176 21.72 -10.88 -1.45
N PRO A 177 21.09 -11.85 -2.14
CA PRO A 177 21.66 -13.18 -2.33
C PRO A 177 22.90 -13.18 -3.25
N GLU A 178 23.17 -12.09 -3.97
CA GLU A 178 24.33 -11.95 -4.88
C GLU A 178 25.55 -11.26 -4.23
N MET A 179 25.54 -11.04 -2.90
CA MET A 179 26.65 -10.47 -2.12
C MET A 179 27.47 -11.52 -1.33
N PRO A 180 28.37 -12.31 -1.97
CA PRO A 180 29.21 -13.29 -1.29
C PRO A 180 30.28 -12.61 -0.41
N GLY A 181 30.38 -13.07 0.85
CA GLY A 181 31.30 -12.48 1.85
C GLY A 181 30.60 -11.59 2.88
N SER A 182 29.28 -11.41 2.77
CA SER A 182 28.44 -10.97 3.88
C SER A 182 28.34 -12.07 4.94
N ASP A 183 29.34 -12.18 5.83
CA ASP A 183 29.33 -13.04 7.03
C ASP A 183 28.31 -12.55 8.11
N SER A 184 27.30 -11.79 7.70
CA SER A 184 26.24 -11.25 8.55
C SER A 184 25.35 -12.38 9.08
N ARG A 185 25.60 -12.80 10.33
CA ARG A 185 24.70 -13.56 11.24
C ARG A 185 23.64 -14.40 10.52
N ALA A 186 24.03 -15.61 10.10
CA ALA A 186 23.21 -16.53 9.30
C ALA A 186 21.86 -16.94 9.93
N ASP A 187 21.63 -16.65 11.21
CA ASP A 187 20.38 -16.94 11.94
C ASP A 187 19.26 -15.92 11.72
N GLY A 188 19.46 -14.88 10.89
CA GLY A 188 18.42 -13.89 10.59
C GLY A 188 18.00 -13.04 11.80
N ALA A 189 18.88 -12.91 12.79
CA ALA A 189 18.64 -12.21 14.05
C ALA A 189 18.52 -10.69 13.85
N GLY A 190 17.35 -10.24 13.39
CA GLY A 190 17.00 -8.84 13.20
C GLY A 190 17.13 -8.04 14.49
N TYR A 191 17.66 -6.83 14.38
CA TYR A 191 17.82 -5.94 15.52
C TYR A 191 16.45 -5.54 16.08
N VAL A 192 16.26 -5.72 17.37
CA VAL A 192 15.02 -5.37 18.09
C VAL A 192 15.19 -4.01 18.77
N PHE A 193 14.24 -3.14 18.53
CA PHE A 193 14.22 -1.76 19.00
C PHE A 193 12.92 -1.42 19.72
N LEU A 194 13.02 -0.53 20.70
CA LEU A 194 11.89 0.10 21.36
C LEU A 194 11.79 1.55 20.85
N LEU A 195 10.63 1.96 20.36
CA LEU A 195 10.29 3.35 20.05
C LEU A 195 9.25 3.85 21.05
N ASN A 196 9.51 5.00 21.67
CA ASN A 196 8.50 5.75 22.41
C ASN A 196 7.77 6.69 21.44
N CYS A 197 6.52 6.38 21.11
CA CYS A 197 5.70 7.11 20.14
C CYS A 197 5.33 8.54 20.58
N LYS A 198 5.62 8.93 21.83
CA LYS A 198 5.40 10.28 22.38
C LYS A 198 6.65 11.16 22.30
N THR A 199 7.83 10.60 22.58
CA THR A 199 9.11 11.35 22.58
C THR A 199 9.92 11.17 21.29
N PHE A 200 9.57 10.18 20.47
CA PHE A 200 10.31 9.77 19.27
C PHE A 200 11.77 9.39 19.55
N GLU A 201 12.03 8.92 20.77
CA GLU A 201 13.29 8.30 21.17
C GLU A 201 13.27 6.80 20.83
N ILE A 202 14.40 6.30 20.35
CA ILE A 202 14.61 4.88 20.07
C ILE A 202 15.68 4.32 21.01
N TRP A 203 15.46 3.11 21.51
CA TRP A 203 16.45 2.31 22.24
C TRP A 203 16.69 1.00 21.51
N THR A 204 17.96 0.60 21.39
CA THR A 204 18.36 -0.74 20.94
C THR A 204 18.77 -1.60 22.13
N TYR A 205 18.72 -2.92 21.99
CA TYR A 205 19.27 -3.83 22.99
C TYR A 205 20.81 -3.74 23.05
N ASP A 206 21.40 -3.73 24.24
CA ASP A 206 22.84 -3.59 24.47
C ASP A 206 23.37 -4.82 25.24
N PRO A 207 23.82 -5.88 24.54
CA PRO A 207 24.20 -7.15 25.18
C PRO A 207 25.38 -7.02 26.15
N GLU A 208 26.25 -6.02 25.98
CA GLU A 208 27.40 -5.80 26.86
C GLU A 208 27.00 -5.34 28.28
N ARG A 209 25.74 -4.94 28.47
CA ARG A 209 25.19 -4.49 29.77
C ARG A 209 24.40 -5.58 30.51
N GLY A 210 24.19 -6.76 29.93
CA GLY A 210 23.41 -7.84 30.53
C GLY A 210 24.28 -8.98 31.05
N GLU A 211 24.12 -9.36 32.33
CA GLU A 211 24.72 -10.60 32.86
C GLU A 211 24.10 -11.86 32.24
N ASN A 212 22.88 -11.75 31.72
CA ASN A 212 22.20 -12.76 30.92
C ASN A 212 21.61 -12.04 29.70
N ALA A 213 22.20 -12.23 28.53
CA ALA A 213 21.57 -11.84 27.27
C ALA A 213 20.46 -12.86 26.93
N PRO A 214 19.32 -12.43 26.36
CA PRO A 214 18.33 -13.36 25.82
C PRO A 214 18.90 -14.05 24.57
N ASP A 215 18.75 -15.37 24.49
CA ASP A 215 19.22 -16.16 23.34
C ASP A 215 18.22 -16.08 22.17
N THR A 216 17.00 -15.58 22.42
CA THR A 216 15.91 -15.49 21.45
C THR A 216 15.22 -14.12 21.41
N ILE A 217 14.56 -13.81 20.29
CA ILE A 217 13.73 -12.60 20.15
C ILE A 217 12.55 -12.66 21.13
N GLU A 218 11.97 -13.84 21.34
CA GLU A 218 10.88 -14.09 22.29
C GLU A 218 11.28 -13.76 23.73
N GLU A 219 12.48 -14.15 24.18
CA GLU A 219 12.98 -13.79 25.51
C GLU A 219 13.23 -12.28 25.64
N LEU A 220 13.74 -11.62 24.59
CA LEU A 220 13.91 -10.17 24.57
C LEU A 220 12.56 -9.42 24.60
N VAL A 221 11.57 -9.90 23.85
CA VAL A 221 10.18 -9.42 23.87
C VAL A 221 9.58 -9.54 25.28
N LEU A 222 9.77 -10.69 25.93
CA LEU A 222 9.31 -10.93 27.30
C LEU A 222 10.03 -10.01 28.31
N LEU A 223 11.35 -9.83 28.18
CA LEU A 223 12.18 -9.00 29.04
C LEU A 223 11.78 -7.51 28.96
N VAL A 224 11.67 -6.95 27.76
CA VAL A 224 11.24 -5.55 27.54
C VAL A 224 9.78 -5.35 27.97
N GLY A 225 8.93 -6.34 27.74
CA GLY A 225 7.54 -6.24 28.14
C GLY A 225 7.32 -6.28 29.65
N ALA A 226 8.07 -7.13 30.37
CA ALA A 226 7.97 -7.30 31.81
C ALA A 226 8.64 -6.15 32.61
N ALA A 227 9.75 -5.59 32.13
CA ALA A 227 10.42 -4.48 32.80
C ALA A 227 9.50 -3.24 32.91
N PRO A 228 9.42 -2.56 34.07
CA PRO A 228 8.50 -1.43 34.27
C PRO A 228 8.98 -0.12 33.61
N THR A 229 10.28 0.04 33.42
CA THR A 229 10.92 1.14 32.67
C THR A 229 11.96 0.55 31.70
N PRO A 230 12.32 1.26 30.60
CA PRO A 230 13.38 0.80 29.69
C PRO A 230 14.74 0.60 30.39
N GLU A 231 14.98 1.33 31.48
CA GLU A 231 16.19 1.25 32.32
C GLU A 231 16.31 -0.08 33.08
N GLY A 232 15.20 -0.81 33.25
CA GLY A 232 15.18 -2.16 33.83
C GLY A 232 15.64 -3.26 32.87
N VAL A 233 15.99 -2.89 31.63
CA VAL A 233 16.56 -3.76 30.60
C VAL A 233 17.92 -3.17 30.21
N PRO A 234 18.93 -4.00 29.86
CA PRO A 234 20.15 -3.51 29.23
C PRO A 234 19.85 -3.01 27.81
N MET A 235 19.34 -1.79 27.71
CA MET A 235 19.13 -1.06 26.45
C MET A 235 19.98 0.21 26.39
N LYS A 236 20.37 0.56 25.16
CA LYS A 236 21.10 1.78 24.83
C LYS A 236 20.18 2.69 24.04
N LYS A 237 19.95 3.90 24.54
CA LYS A 237 19.32 4.96 23.75
C LYS A 237 20.18 5.25 22.52
N LEU A 238 19.53 5.36 21.37
CA LEU A 238 20.14 5.88 20.14
C LEU A 238 19.97 7.39 20.09
N GLU A 239 20.99 8.08 19.59
CA GLU A 239 20.91 9.51 19.26
C GLU A 239 20.74 9.65 17.74
N PRO A 240 20.08 10.72 17.24
CA PRO A 240 19.90 10.94 15.81
C PRO A 240 21.21 11.02 15.04
N GLU A 241 21.17 10.58 13.79
CA GLU A 241 22.31 10.69 12.88
C GLU A 241 22.34 12.11 12.27
N PRO A 242 23.48 12.83 12.30
CA PRO A 242 23.55 14.19 11.76
C PRO A 242 23.25 14.28 10.26
N GLU A 243 23.60 13.25 9.50
CA GLU A 243 23.36 13.15 8.06
C GLU A 243 21.89 12.82 7.79
N GLY A 244 21.27 11.97 8.63
CA GLY A 244 19.83 11.73 8.68
C GLY A 244 19.00 12.98 9.00
N GLU A 245 19.38 13.78 10.01
CA GLU A 245 18.69 15.05 10.30
C GLU A 245 18.88 16.08 9.17
N ALA A 246 20.03 16.09 8.48
CA ALA A 246 20.25 16.89 7.29
C ALA A 246 19.40 16.43 6.09
N ALA A 247 19.25 15.12 5.88
CA ALA A 247 18.38 14.54 4.88
C ALA A 247 16.91 14.89 5.14
N LEU A 248 16.41 14.72 6.36
CA LEU A 248 15.06 15.14 6.74
C LEU A 248 14.80 16.62 6.48
N LYS A 249 15.76 17.49 6.79
CA LYS A 249 15.64 18.91 6.46
C LYS A 249 15.52 19.13 4.94
N ARG A 250 16.34 18.43 4.13
CA ARG A 250 16.30 18.52 2.66
C ARG A 250 14.97 18.03 2.07
N ILE A 251 14.33 17.03 2.69
CA ILE A 251 12.95 16.62 2.34
C ILE A 251 11.97 17.79 2.59
N LEU A 252 12.02 18.42 3.76
CA LEU A 252 11.14 19.55 4.12
C LEU A 252 11.39 20.78 3.24
N ASP A 253 12.65 21.06 2.89
CA ASP A 253 13.05 22.13 1.96
C ASP A 253 12.73 21.80 0.48
N ARG A 254 12.19 20.60 0.18
CA ARG A 254 11.87 20.05 -1.14
C ARG A 254 13.06 19.94 -2.11
N ASP A 255 14.24 19.63 -1.60
CA ASP A 255 15.43 19.40 -2.43
C ASP A 255 15.34 18.04 -3.15
N PRO A 256 15.19 17.99 -4.50
CA PRO A 256 15.11 16.73 -5.22
C PRO A 256 16.41 15.93 -5.20
N THR A 257 17.55 16.55 -4.89
CA THR A 257 18.85 15.86 -4.77
C THR A 257 18.99 15.08 -3.46
N VAL A 258 17.96 15.07 -2.60
CA VAL A 258 17.86 14.15 -1.46
C VAL A 258 17.45 12.74 -1.86
N ILE A 259 16.82 12.55 -3.03
CA ILE A 259 16.25 11.26 -3.45
C ILE A 259 17.33 10.19 -3.58
N SER A 260 18.42 10.47 -4.30
CA SER A 260 19.55 9.53 -4.43
C SER A 260 20.28 9.30 -3.11
N LEU A 261 20.38 10.32 -2.24
CA LEU A 261 20.96 10.14 -0.90
C LEU A 261 20.14 9.11 -0.09
N LEU A 262 18.82 9.22 -0.14
CA LEU A 262 17.92 8.30 0.56
C LEU A 262 17.95 6.89 -0.06
N GLU A 263 18.08 6.78 -1.38
CA GLU A 263 18.25 5.51 -2.08
C GLU A 263 19.55 4.81 -1.68
N ASP A 264 20.69 5.49 -1.80
CA ASP A 264 22.03 4.93 -1.63
C ASP A 264 22.40 4.67 -0.16
N GLU A 265 21.96 5.51 0.79
CA GLU A 265 22.46 5.50 2.17
C GLU A 265 21.43 5.06 3.24
N PHE A 266 20.12 5.25 3.04
CA PHE A 266 19.11 5.11 4.11
C PHE A 266 18.00 4.08 3.86
N LEU A 267 17.48 3.99 2.64
CA LEU A 267 16.26 3.24 2.30
C LEU A 267 16.52 2.02 1.40
N GLY A 268 17.56 2.04 0.56
CA GLY A 268 17.80 1.01 -0.45
C GLY A 268 16.82 1.06 -1.64
N TYR A 269 16.04 2.13 -1.78
CA TYR A 269 15.12 2.36 -2.89
C TYR A 269 14.94 3.85 -3.18
N ALA A 270 14.78 4.26 -4.45
CA ALA A 270 14.41 5.63 -4.82
C ALA A 270 12.99 6.00 -4.34
N PRO A 271 12.82 6.92 -3.37
CA PRO A 271 11.49 7.42 -3.01
C PRO A 271 10.94 8.33 -4.11
N ARG A 272 9.67 8.12 -4.49
CA ARG A 272 9.03 8.89 -5.56
C ARG A 272 8.85 10.37 -5.16
N ALA A 273 9.37 11.28 -5.97
CA ALA A 273 9.07 12.71 -5.90
C ALA A 273 7.55 12.99 -6.04
N THR A 274 7.06 13.93 -5.24
CA THR A 274 5.63 14.31 -5.16
C THR A 274 5.41 15.77 -5.49
N GLU A 275 4.30 16.05 -6.16
CA GLU A 275 3.89 17.43 -6.46
C GLU A 275 3.13 18.06 -5.29
N ARG A 276 3.12 19.40 -5.22
CA ARG A 276 2.50 20.13 -4.09
C ARG A 276 1.01 19.86 -3.91
N ASP A 277 0.30 19.47 -4.97
CA ASP A 277 -1.12 19.09 -4.90
C ASP A 277 -1.35 17.57 -4.73
N GLU A 278 -0.29 16.76 -4.75
CA GLU A 278 -0.27 15.39 -4.22
C GLU A 278 0.05 15.34 -2.73
N GLU A 279 0.62 16.41 -2.17
CA GLU A 279 0.88 16.59 -0.72
C GLU A 279 -0.32 17.25 -0.03
N LEU A 280 -0.75 18.42 -0.50
CA LEU A 280 -1.95 19.11 -0.03
C LEU A 280 -3.21 18.55 -0.68
N VAL A 281 -3.46 17.27 -0.45
CA VAL A 281 -4.69 16.60 -0.83
C VAL A 281 -5.80 17.05 0.12
N ASP A 282 -6.50 18.13 -0.24
CA ASP A 282 -7.81 18.42 0.35
C ASP A 282 -8.71 17.18 0.20
N ALA A 283 -9.28 16.70 1.32
CA ALA A 283 -10.15 15.53 1.34
C ALA A 283 -11.33 15.69 0.37
N ASN A 284 -11.84 16.91 0.22
CA ASN A 284 -12.94 17.23 -0.68
C ASN A 284 -12.48 17.16 -2.14
N LYS A 285 -11.29 17.67 -2.48
CA LYS A 285 -10.67 17.55 -3.81
C LYS A 285 -10.35 16.08 -4.18
N ALA A 286 -9.87 15.26 -3.24
CA ALA A 286 -9.68 13.82 -3.47
C ALA A 286 -11.01 13.08 -3.63
N ALA A 287 -11.98 13.32 -2.74
CA ALA A 287 -13.31 12.73 -2.84
C ALA A 287 -14.01 13.14 -4.15
N ALA A 288 -13.85 14.39 -4.58
CA ALA A 288 -14.36 14.87 -5.88
C ALA A 288 -13.68 14.14 -7.05
N LYS A 289 -12.34 14.03 -7.08
CA LYS A 289 -11.60 13.33 -8.15
C LYS A 289 -11.87 11.82 -8.17
N HIS A 290 -12.12 11.21 -7.01
CA HIS A 290 -12.53 9.81 -6.89
C HIS A 290 -13.98 9.61 -7.38
N LYS A 291 -14.89 10.50 -6.97
CA LYS A 291 -16.29 10.54 -7.44
C LYS A 291 -16.37 10.77 -8.96
N GLU A 292 -15.54 11.66 -9.51
CA GLU A 292 -15.43 11.92 -10.95
C GLU A 292 -15.01 10.66 -11.71
N LYS A 293 -13.92 9.99 -11.30
CA LYS A 293 -13.46 8.73 -11.90
C LYS A 293 -14.45 7.57 -11.75
N PHE A 294 -15.14 7.47 -10.62
CA PHE A 294 -16.14 6.42 -10.43
C PHE A 294 -17.40 6.70 -11.26
N ALA A 295 -17.74 7.98 -11.51
CA ALA A 295 -18.79 8.35 -12.44
C ALA A 295 -18.41 8.05 -13.90
N GLU A 296 -17.16 8.37 -14.29
CA GLU A 296 -16.58 8.03 -15.59
C GLU A 296 -16.70 6.52 -15.85
N ALA A 297 -16.21 5.69 -14.93
CA ALA A 297 -16.29 4.23 -15.07
C ALA A 297 -17.72 3.66 -15.09
N ILE A 298 -18.69 4.26 -14.37
CA ILE A 298 -20.11 3.89 -14.48
C ILE A 298 -20.70 4.30 -15.84
N ARG A 299 -20.33 5.46 -16.38
CA ARG A 299 -20.75 5.90 -17.73
C ARG A 299 -20.20 4.95 -18.80
N ASP A 300 -18.91 4.62 -18.74
CA ASP A 300 -18.26 3.72 -19.69
C ASP A 300 -18.89 2.32 -19.66
N LEU A 301 -19.25 1.82 -18.47
CA LEU A 301 -19.92 0.54 -18.30
C LEU A 301 -21.36 0.55 -18.84
N ARG A 302 -22.11 1.64 -18.65
CA ARG A 302 -23.43 1.85 -19.28
C ARG A 302 -23.33 1.89 -20.81
N GLU A 303 -22.33 2.56 -21.35
CA GLU A 303 -22.08 2.63 -22.80
C GLU A 303 -21.76 1.24 -23.36
N TYR A 304 -20.85 0.49 -22.73
CA TYR A 304 -20.52 -0.88 -23.11
C TYR A 304 -21.74 -1.82 -23.08
N VAL A 305 -22.58 -1.75 -22.04
CA VAL A 305 -23.86 -2.51 -21.97
C VAL A 305 -24.78 -2.13 -23.13
N ARG A 306 -24.98 -0.83 -23.38
CA ARG A 306 -25.81 -0.29 -24.47
C ARG A 306 -25.34 -0.74 -25.86
N GLU A 307 -24.02 -0.75 -26.10
CA GLU A 307 -23.46 -1.20 -27.37
C GLU A 307 -23.58 -2.72 -27.54
N THR A 308 -23.29 -3.49 -26.48
CA THR A 308 -23.43 -4.95 -26.47
C THR A 308 -24.87 -5.39 -26.73
N GLU A 309 -25.87 -4.70 -26.16
CA GLU A 309 -27.29 -4.95 -26.46
C GLU A 309 -27.65 -4.68 -27.92
N VAL A 310 -27.08 -3.62 -28.52
CA VAL A 310 -27.30 -3.27 -29.93
C VAL A 310 -26.58 -4.22 -30.88
N GLU A 311 -25.49 -4.88 -30.46
CA GLU A 311 -24.87 -5.98 -31.22
C GLU A 311 -25.68 -7.27 -31.11
N LEU A 312 -25.99 -7.74 -29.89
CA LEU A 312 -26.81 -8.94 -29.68
C LEU A 312 -28.17 -8.86 -30.39
N ALA A 313 -28.79 -7.68 -30.45
CA ALA A 313 -30.05 -7.47 -31.16
C ALA A 313 -29.93 -7.54 -32.70
N LYS A 314 -28.76 -7.27 -33.28
CA LYS A 314 -28.49 -7.52 -34.72
C LYS A 314 -28.30 -9.01 -34.95
N ASP A 315 -27.46 -9.66 -34.15
CA ASP A 315 -27.21 -11.09 -34.23
C ASP A 315 -28.52 -11.91 -34.09
N GLU A 316 -29.45 -11.47 -33.23
CA GLU A 316 -30.79 -12.08 -33.10
C GLU A 316 -31.72 -11.86 -34.30
N MET A 317 -31.45 -10.85 -35.15
CA MET A 317 -32.14 -10.67 -36.42
C MET A 317 -31.46 -11.49 -37.52
N GLU A 318 -30.13 -11.51 -37.60
CA GLU A 318 -29.39 -12.30 -38.59
C GLU A 318 -29.61 -13.81 -38.39
N LEU A 319 -29.52 -14.31 -37.15
CA LEU A 319 -29.86 -15.70 -36.81
C LEU A 319 -31.34 -16.04 -37.08
N ARG A 320 -32.24 -15.04 -37.07
CA ARG A 320 -33.66 -15.24 -37.42
C ARG A 320 -33.86 -15.30 -38.93
N GLU A 321 -33.26 -14.39 -39.69
CA GLU A 321 -33.30 -14.39 -41.15
C GLU A 321 -32.69 -15.67 -41.73
N LEU A 322 -31.59 -16.17 -41.16
CA LEU A 322 -31.00 -17.48 -41.50
C LEU A 322 -31.97 -18.65 -41.24
N ARG A 323 -32.68 -18.65 -40.10
CA ARG A 323 -33.72 -19.66 -39.80
C ARG A 323 -34.94 -19.56 -40.71
N GLU A 324 -35.37 -18.34 -41.09
CA GLU A 324 -36.55 -18.10 -41.92
C GLU A 324 -36.30 -18.34 -43.41
N THR A 325 -35.09 -18.08 -43.91
CA THR A 325 -34.69 -18.35 -45.31
C THR A 325 -34.50 -19.83 -45.61
N GLY A 326 -34.32 -20.68 -44.59
CA GLY A 326 -34.53 -22.13 -44.70
C GLY A 326 -33.55 -22.87 -45.62
N SER A 327 -32.33 -22.34 -45.80
CA SER A 327 -31.26 -23.03 -46.52
C SER A 327 -31.05 -24.43 -45.91
N THR A 328 -31.41 -25.47 -46.66
CA THR A 328 -31.55 -26.85 -46.16
C THR A 328 -30.61 -27.85 -46.85
N GLU A 329 -29.66 -27.34 -47.64
CA GLU A 329 -28.43 -28.04 -47.98
C GLU A 329 -27.38 -27.80 -46.87
N TRP A 330 -26.22 -28.48 -46.94
CA TRP A 330 -25.05 -28.31 -46.05
C TRP A 330 -25.12 -28.82 -44.59
N GLU A 331 -24.90 -30.13 -44.40
CA GLU A 331 -24.60 -30.73 -43.08
C GLU A 331 -23.33 -30.14 -42.39
N ASP A 332 -22.47 -29.45 -43.14
CA ASP A 332 -21.31 -28.73 -42.59
C ASP A 332 -21.63 -27.29 -42.14
N GLU A 333 -22.68 -26.65 -42.68
CA GLU A 333 -23.14 -25.33 -42.18
C GLU A 333 -23.84 -25.49 -40.81
N GLU A 334 -24.50 -26.62 -40.54
CA GLU A 334 -25.12 -26.90 -39.24
C GLU A 334 -24.11 -26.83 -38.07
N LYS A 335 -22.84 -27.17 -38.32
CA LYS A 335 -21.76 -27.06 -37.32
C LYS A 335 -21.33 -25.60 -37.09
N GLY A 336 -21.32 -24.79 -38.14
CA GLY A 336 -21.06 -23.34 -38.03
C GLY A 336 -22.17 -22.67 -37.24
N PHE A 337 -23.42 -22.89 -37.65
CA PHE A 337 -24.61 -22.32 -37.02
C PHE A 337 -24.70 -22.63 -35.52
N ARG A 338 -24.40 -23.87 -35.10
CA ARG A 338 -24.34 -24.25 -33.67
C ARG A 338 -23.23 -23.54 -32.88
N LEU A 339 -22.10 -23.22 -33.51
CA LEU A 339 -21.02 -22.46 -32.86
C LEU A 339 -21.38 -20.97 -32.72
N ASP A 340 -22.07 -20.41 -33.71
CA ASP A 340 -22.56 -19.03 -33.66
C ASP A 340 -23.70 -18.88 -32.62
N GLU A 341 -24.60 -19.85 -32.51
CA GLU A 341 -25.59 -19.91 -31.41
C GLU A 341 -24.93 -20.04 -30.03
N GLU A 342 -23.88 -20.85 -29.89
CA GLU A 342 -23.15 -20.97 -28.61
C GLU A 342 -22.44 -19.66 -28.25
N ALA A 343 -21.79 -19.00 -29.24
CA ALA A 343 -21.15 -17.70 -29.05
C ALA A 343 -22.15 -16.61 -28.64
N HIS A 344 -23.33 -16.58 -29.27
CA HIS A 344 -24.41 -15.65 -28.92
C HIS A 344 -24.90 -15.86 -27.49
N MET A 345 -25.12 -17.12 -27.07
CA MET A 345 -25.49 -17.44 -25.69
C MET A 345 -24.40 -17.06 -24.69
N GLN A 346 -23.11 -17.26 -25.02
CA GLN A 346 -22.00 -16.84 -24.16
C GLN A 346 -21.91 -15.30 -24.04
N MET A 347 -22.11 -14.57 -25.14
CA MET A 347 -22.12 -13.10 -25.16
C MET A 347 -23.30 -12.52 -24.36
N ARG A 348 -24.50 -13.10 -24.52
CA ARG A 348 -25.67 -12.73 -23.69
C ARG A 348 -25.43 -13.03 -22.20
N ALA A 349 -24.85 -14.18 -21.85
CA ALA A 349 -24.53 -14.50 -20.46
C ALA A 349 -23.49 -13.54 -19.85
N ALA A 350 -22.48 -13.13 -20.63
CA ALA A 350 -21.50 -12.13 -20.20
C ALA A 350 -22.11 -10.72 -20.05
N LEU A 351 -23.09 -10.36 -20.89
CA LEU A 351 -23.83 -9.11 -20.76
C LEU A 351 -24.63 -9.05 -19.45
N GLU A 352 -25.35 -10.11 -19.08
CA GLU A 352 -26.14 -10.11 -17.84
C GLU A 352 -25.24 -10.06 -16.58
N ASP A 353 -24.09 -10.75 -16.57
CA ASP A 353 -23.04 -10.62 -15.54
C ASP A 353 -22.43 -9.19 -15.50
N THR A 354 -22.41 -8.49 -16.63
CA THR A 354 -21.98 -7.08 -16.71
C THR A 354 -23.06 -6.14 -16.16
N LYS A 355 -24.35 -6.43 -16.39
CA LYS A 355 -25.48 -5.67 -15.84
C LYS A 355 -25.58 -5.81 -14.33
N GLU A 356 -25.44 -7.02 -13.78
CA GLU A 356 -25.43 -7.25 -12.33
C GLU A 356 -24.32 -6.41 -11.65
N LYS A 357 -23.14 -6.33 -12.26
CA LYS A 357 -22.04 -5.47 -11.78
C LYS A 357 -22.34 -3.98 -11.89
N LEU A 358 -23.01 -3.55 -12.96
CA LEU A 358 -23.45 -2.16 -13.13
C LEU A 358 -24.48 -1.78 -12.05
N GLU A 359 -25.48 -2.62 -11.78
CA GLU A 359 -26.46 -2.40 -10.71
C GLU A 359 -25.78 -2.33 -9.32
N ASP A 360 -24.81 -3.22 -9.06
CA ASP A 360 -24.00 -3.19 -7.84
C ASP A 360 -23.20 -1.89 -7.70
N TRP A 361 -22.61 -1.38 -8.80
CA TRP A 361 -21.84 -0.13 -8.81
C TRP A 361 -22.73 1.11 -8.67
N GLU A 362 -23.91 1.12 -9.28
CA GLU A 362 -24.90 2.19 -9.12
C GLU A 362 -25.52 2.21 -7.71
N ARG A 363 -25.68 1.04 -7.07
CA ARG A 363 -26.05 0.95 -5.66
C ARG A 363 -24.94 1.52 -4.76
N LEU A 364 -23.69 1.09 -4.95
CA LEU A 364 -22.53 1.60 -4.20
C LEU A 364 -22.34 3.11 -4.39
N TRP A 365 -22.60 3.63 -5.60
CA TRP A 365 -22.65 5.06 -5.87
C TRP A 365 -23.72 5.75 -5.03
N THR A 366 -24.96 5.23 -5.08
CA THR A 366 -26.12 5.82 -4.42
C THR A 366 -25.96 5.86 -2.89
N GLU A 367 -25.38 4.81 -2.31
CA GLU A 367 -25.02 4.72 -0.89
C GLU A 367 -23.90 5.71 -0.50
N SER A 368 -22.90 5.92 -1.38
CA SER A 368 -21.72 6.73 -1.09
C SER A 368 -21.87 8.23 -1.37
N TYR A 369 -22.67 8.59 -2.39
CA TYR A 369 -22.66 9.94 -2.99
C TYR A 369 -24.06 10.55 -3.18
N GLY A 370 -25.12 9.83 -2.79
CA GLY A 370 -26.51 10.16 -3.09
C GLY A 370 -26.95 9.69 -4.48
N PRO A 371 -28.26 9.82 -4.80
CA PRO A 371 -28.82 9.30 -6.05
C PRO A 371 -28.09 9.86 -7.27
N TRP A 372 -27.89 9.00 -8.27
CA TRP A 372 -27.32 9.40 -9.55
C TRP A 372 -28.20 10.45 -10.24
N VAL A 373 -27.57 11.52 -10.71
CA VAL A 373 -28.21 12.55 -11.55
C VAL A 373 -27.33 12.66 -12.79
N ASP A 374 -27.85 12.24 -13.94
CA ASP A 374 -27.12 12.37 -15.21
C ASP A 374 -26.89 13.85 -15.50
N VAL A 375 -25.63 14.29 -15.36
CA VAL A 375 -25.22 15.69 -15.53
C VAL A 375 -25.51 16.16 -16.95
N ASP A 376 -25.46 15.22 -17.89
CA ASP A 376 -25.66 15.37 -19.33
C ASP A 376 -27.15 15.44 -19.73
N SER A 377 -28.09 15.52 -18.77
CA SER A 377 -29.55 15.64 -18.99
C SER A 377 -30.08 17.09 -19.09
N LYS A 378 -29.24 18.04 -19.50
CA LYS A 378 -29.53 19.48 -19.61
C LYS A 378 -29.17 20.07 -20.96
#